data_AF-Q467Y2-F1
#
_entry.id   AF-Q467Y2-F1
#
_cell.length_a   1.000
_cell.length_b   1.000
_cell.length_c   1.000
_cell.angle_alpha   90.00
_cell.angle_beta   90.00
_cell.angle_gamma   90.00
#
_symmetry.space_group_name_H-M   'P 1'
#
loop_
_entity.id
_entity.type
_entity.pdbx_description
1 polymer ?
#
loop_
_entity_poly.entity_id
_entity_poly.type
_entity_poly.pdbx_seq_one_letter_code
_entity_poly.pdbx_strand_id
1 'polypeptide(L)'
;MLQGVYEGNFSIGALETHGDFGIGTLDNLDEEMLALDGNYYQVKSDGITYPVSENMTTPFATVTYFETDEIHRFEKPMNLTELEQYLYLNLPPENFVYAV
;
A
#
# COMPACT_ATOMS: atom_id res chain seq x y z
N MET A 1 2.73 -11.02 -11.41
CA MET A 1 1.83 -11.75 -10.48
C MET A 1 1.04 -12.88 -11.16
N LEU A 2 -0.11 -12.63 -11.81
CA LEU A 2 -1.00 -13.70 -12.32
C LEU A 2 -0.40 -14.64 -13.40
N GLN A 3 0.69 -14.23 -14.04
CA GLN A 3 1.40 -15.03 -15.05
C GLN A 3 2.73 -15.62 -14.52
N GLY A 4 3.01 -15.53 -13.22
CA GLY A 4 4.21 -16.12 -12.61
C GLY A 4 5.51 -15.31 -12.73
N VAL A 5 5.44 -14.06 -13.19
CA VAL A 5 6.58 -13.13 -13.15
C VAL A 5 6.62 -12.49 -11.76
N TYR A 6 7.63 -12.86 -10.96
CA TYR A 6 7.85 -12.45 -9.58
C TYR A 6 9.20 -11.74 -9.36
N GLU A 7 9.97 -11.52 -10.43
CA GLU A 7 11.17 -10.68 -10.42
C GLU A 7 10.85 -9.38 -11.13
N GLY A 8 10.90 -8.29 -10.38
CA GLY A 8 10.79 -6.94 -10.89
C GLY A 8 12.14 -6.39 -11.33
N ASN A 9 12.11 -5.27 -12.04
CA ASN A 9 13.30 -4.48 -12.37
C ASN A 9 13.21 -3.05 -11.84
N PHE A 10 12.16 -2.75 -11.08
CA PHE A 10 11.91 -1.41 -10.55
C PHE A 10 12.36 -1.37 -9.10
N SER A 11 13.31 -0.49 -8.79
CA SER A 11 13.89 -0.40 -7.46
C SER A 11 13.01 0.41 -6.52
N ILE A 12 13.10 0.14 -5.22
CA ILE A 12 12.35 0.87 -4.19
C ILE A 12 12.78 2.35 -4.14
N GLY A 13 14.08 2.63 -4.31
CA GLY A 13 14.54 4.03 -4.39
C GLY A 13 13.98 4.79 -5.61
N ALA A 14 13.65 4.09 -6.71
CA ALA A 14 12.92 4.72 -7.82
C ALA A 14 11.41 4.85 -7.51
N LEU A 15 10.84 3.92 -6.77
CA LEU A 15 9.43 3.96 -6.35
C LEU A 15 9.12 5.09 -5.38
N GLU A 16 10.04 5.37 -4.46
CA GLU A 16 9.98 6.52 -3.54
C GLU A 16 9.80 7.86 -4.26
N THR A 17 10.30 7.99 -5.50
CA THR A 17 10.11 9.21 -6.30
C THR A 17 8.73 9.31 -6.95
N HIS A 18 7.82 8.38 -6.68
CA HIS A 18 6.47 8.32 -7.24
C HIS A 18 5.36 8.35 -6.17
N GLY A 19 5.71 8.22 -4.89
CA GLY A 19 4.73 8.28 -3.81
C GLY A 19 5.33 8.03 -2.43
N ASP A 20 4.61 8.51 -1.43
CA ASP A 20 4.93 8.39 0.00
C ASP A 20 3.97 7.46 0.75
N PHE A 21 2.95 6.94 0.05
CA PHE A 21 1.96 6.00 0.57
C PHE A 21 1.63 4.92 -0.47
N GLY A 22 1.46 3.68 -0.02
CA GLY A 22 1.08 2.60 -0.92
C GLY A 22 1.34 1.20 -0.38
N ILE A 23 1.04 0.22 -1.24
CA ILE A 23 1.19 -1.21 -0.97
C ILE A 23 1.77 -1.94 -2.18
N GLY A 24 2.38 -3.09 -1.94
CA GLY A 24 2.89 -3.94 -3.01
C GLY A 24 3.51 -5.22 -2.48
N THR A 25 4.38 -5.82 -3.28
CA THR A 25 5.22 -6.96 -2.87
C THR A 25 6.66 -6.70 -3.28
N LEU A 26 7.58 -7.53 -2.81
CA LEU A 26 8.97 -7.55 -3.24
C LEU A 26 9.25 -8.77 -4.13
N ASP A 27 10.42 -8.80 -4.73
CA ASP A 27 10.81 -9.91 -5.60
C ASP A 27 10.70 -11.28 -4.91
N ASN A 28 10.48 -12.33 -5.70
CA ASN A 28 10.29 -13.71 -5.26
C ASN A 28 9.04 -13.96 -4.40
N LEU A 29 8.08 -13.02 -4.40
CA LEU A 29 6.96 -13.02 -3.44
C LEU A 29 7.46 -13.08 -1.99
N ASP A 30 8.64 -12.52 -1.76
CA ASP A 30 9.24 -12.43 -0.44
C ASP A 30 8.54 -11.27 0.28
N GLU A 31 7.26 -11.50 0.57
CA GLU A 31 6.43 -10.79 1.53
C GLU A 31 5.76 -9.49 1.02
N GLU A 32 5.06 -8.81 1.94
CA GLU A 32 4.27 -7.61 1.67
C GLU A 32 5.14 -6.36 1.81
N MET A 33 4.91 -5.37 0.94
CA MET A 33 5.52 -4.04 1.02
C MET A 33 4.47 -3.01 1.45
N LEU A 34 4.85 -2.17 2.42
CA LEU A 34 4.07 -1.03 2.90
C LEU A 34 4.89 0.24 2.74
N ALA A 35 4.33 1.26 2.10
CA ALA A 35 4.86 2.61 2.09
C ALA A 35 3.96 3.50 2.98
N LEU A 36 4.55 4.16 3.97
CA LEU A 36 3.85 5.02 4.92
C LEU A 36 4.73 6.20 5.32
N ASP A 37 4.20 7.42 5.20
CA ASP A 37 4.90 8.67 5.51
C ASP A 37 6.28 8.77 4.83
N GLY A 38 6.38 8.28 3.59
CA GLY A 38 7.62 8.28 2.80
C GLY A 38 8.63 7.20 3.19
N ASN A 39 8.30 6.32 4.12
CA ASN A 39 9.16 5.20 4.53
C ASN A 39 8.61 3.89 3.97
N TYR A 40 9.50 3.02 3.50
CA TYR A 40 9.16 1.74 2.89
C TYR A 40 9.56 0.58 3.80
N TYR A 41 8.62 -0.35 4.01
CA TYR A 41 8.75 -1.47 4.92
C TYR A 41 8.37 -2.79 4.25
N GLN A 42 9.05 -3.87 4.66
CA GLN A 42 8.69 -5.25 4.36
C GLN A 42 8.01 -5.84 5.60
N VAL A 43 6.79 -6.34 5.45
CA VAL A 43 6.05 -7.03 6.51
C VAL A 43 6.21 -8.53 6.32
N LYS A 44 6.97 -9.17 7.22
CA LYS A 44 7.33 -10.57 7.10
C LYS A 44 6.30 -11.50 7.75
N SER A 45 6.41 -12.80 7.42
CA SER A 45 5.55 -13.85 8.02
C SER A 45 5.75 -14.03 9.54
N ASP A 46 6.83 -13.49 10.10
CA ASP A 46 7.06 -13.41 11.54
C ASP A 46 6.22 -12.33 12.24
N GLY A 47 5.48 -11.51 11.47
CA GLY A 47 4.66 -10.40 11.97
C GLY A 47 5.45 -9.12 12.28
N ILE A 48 6.72 -9.04 11.88
CA ILE A 48 7.61 -7.91 12.11
C ILE A 48 7.76 -7.10 10.82
N THR A 49 7.84 -5.78 10.98
CA THR A 49 8.12 -4.84 9.89
C THR A 49 9.60 -4.45 9.88
N TYR A 50 10.22 -4.50 8.70
CA TYR A 50 11.62 -4.18 8.50
C TYR A 50 11.77 -3.09 7.45
N PRO A 51 12.69 -2.12 7.61
CA PRO A 51 12.95 -1.14 6.57
C PRO A 51 13.47 -1.81 5.30
N VAL A 52 13.03 -1.33 4.15
CA VAL A 52 13.44 -1.82 2.84
C VAL A 52 14.64 -1.03 2.34
N SER A 53 15.59 -1.71 1.70
CA SER A 53 16.72 -1.05 1.06
C SER A 53 16.32 -0.48 -0.30
N GLU A 54 16.78 0.72 -0.64
CA GLU A 54 16.52 1.37 -1.93
C GLU A 54 16.89 0.51 -3.15
N ASN A 55 17.85 -0.41 -2.98
CA ASN A 55 18.32 -1.32 -4.04
C ASN A 55 17.44 -2.55 -4.24
N MET A 56 16.50 -2.82 -3.33
CA MET A 56 15.55 -3.91 -3.50
C MET A 56 14.58 -3.57 -4.63
N THR A 57 14.06 -4.61 -5.27
CA THR A 57 13.20 -4.51 -6.45
C THR A 57 11.81 -5.06 -6.15
N THR A 58 10.83 -4.51 -6.86
CA THR A 58 9.43 -4.93 -6.78
C THR A 58 8.90 -5.36 -8.15
N PRO A 59 8.19 -6.49 -8.25
CA PRO A 59 7.49 -6.88 -9.46
C PRO A 59 6.13 -6.18 -9.58
N PHE A 60 5.61 -5.63 -8.48
CA PHE A 60 4.32 -4.95 -8.43
C PHE A 60 4.18 -4.11 -7.16
N ALA A 61 3.89 -2.82 -7.34
CA ALA A 61 3.51 -1.90 -6.29
C ALA A 61 2.57 -0.84 -6.84
N THR A 62 1.70 -0.32 -5.99
CA THR A 62 0.88 0.86 -6.25
C THR A 62 1.19 1.89 -5.17
N VAL A 63 1.67 3.06 -5.59
CA VAL A 63 2.01 4.18 -4.70
C VAL A 63 1.39 5.47 -5.20
N THR A 64 1.17 6.41 -4.29
CA THR A 64 0.75 7.79 -4.58
C THR A 64 1.40 8.73 -3.57
N TYR A 65 1.42 10.02 -3.91
CA TYR A 65 1.59 11.06 -2.88
C TYR A 65 0.25 11.22 -2.16
N PHE A 66 0.23 10.91 -0.87
CA PHE A 66 -0.99 10.96 -0.07
C PHE A 66 -1.27 12.40 0.34
N GLU A 67 -2.40 12.92 -0.15
CA GLU A 67 -2.95 14.20 0.28
C GLU A 67 -4.26 13.94 1.03
N THR A 68 -4.42 14.56 2.20
CA THR A 68 -5.61 14.33 3.01
C THR A 68 -6.80 15.11 2.45
N ASP A 69 -7.67 14.41 1.74
CA ASP A 69 -8.93 14.97 1.21
C ASP A 69 -10.06 14.97 2.25
N GLU A 70 -10.23 13.86 2.97
CA GLU A 70 -11.28 13.67 3.98
C GLU A 70 -10.74 13.05 5.27
N ILE A 71 -11.34 13.41 6.41
CA ILE A 71 -11.04 12.82 7.72
C ILE A 71 -12.34 12.40 8.39
N HIS A 72 -12.47 11.10 8.66
CA HIS A 72 -13.63 10.53 9.34
C HIS A 72 -13.23 10.02 10.73
N ARG A 73 -14.06 10.31 11.74
CA ARG A 73 -13.83 9.87 13.13
C ARG A 73 -14.98 8.99 13.58
N PHE A 74 -14.65 7.78 14.06
CA PHE A 74 -15.62 6.81 14.55
C PHE A 74 -15.58 6.74 16.08
N GLU A 75 -16.72 6.98 16.73
CA GLU A 75 -16.84 6.92 18.20
C GLU A 75 -17.17 5.51 18.72
N LYS A 76 -17.56 4.59 17.82
CA LYS A 76 -17.94 3.22 18.15
C LYS A 76 -17.02 2.25 17.41
N PRO A 77 -16.67 1.10 18.02
CA PRO A 77 -15.95 0.04 17.31
C PRO A 77 -16.74 -0.42 16.09
N MET A 78 -16.01 -0.75 15.03
CA MET A 78 -16.55 -1.29 13.79
C MET A 78 -15.66 -2.43 13.30
N ASN A 79 -16.26 -3.42 12.65
CA ASN A 79 -15.53 -4.44 11.90
C ASN A 79 -15.27 -3.98 10.46
N LEU A 80 -14.50 -4.78 9.71
CA LEU A 80 -14.15 -4.45 8.32
C LEU A 80 -15.38 -4.29 7.42
N THR A 81 -16.37 -5.18 7.53
CA THR A 81 -17.60 -5.10 6.72
C THR A 81 -18.39 -3.83 6.99
N GLU A 82 -18.47 -3.40 8.26
CA GLU A 82 -19.11 -2.14 8.64
C GLU A 82 -18.34 -0.94 8.08
N LEU A 83 -17.01 -1.01 8.03
CA LEU A 83 -16.15 0.04 7.45
C LEU A 83 -16.30 0.12 5.94
N GLU A 84 -16.27 -1.00 5.24
CA GLU A 84 -16.47 -1.07 3.79
C GLU A 84 -17.84 -0.50 3.40
N GLN A 85 -18.90 -0.85 4.13
CA GLN A 85 -20.24 -0.29 3.91
C GLN A 85 -20.29 1.22 4.15
N TYR A 86 -19.61 1.69 5.20
CA TYR A 86 -19.52 3.13 5.47
C TYR A 86 -18.82 3.86 4.33
N LEU A 87 -17.65 3.39 3.88
CA LEU A 87 -16.90 4.00 2.80
C LEU A 87 -17.72 3.99 1.49
N TYR A 88 -18.37 2.87 1.16
CA TYR A 88 -19.21 2.75 -0.03
C TYR A 88 -20.35 3.77 -0.08
N LEU A 89 -20.98 4.05 1.06
CA LEU A 89 -22.11 4.98 1.13
C LEU A 89 -21.70 6.45 1.20
N ASN A 90 -20.47 6.76 1.59
CA ASN A 90 -20.03 8.13 1.87
C ASN A 90 -18.97 8.66 0.89
N LEU A 91 -18.28 7.80 0.14
CA LEU A 91 -17.29 8.25 -0.85
C LEU A 91 -17.96 8.77 -2.14
N PRO A 92 -17.32 9.73 -2.84
CA PRO A 92 -17.75 10.22 -4.15
C PRO A 92 -17.88 9.07 -5.19
N PRO A 93 -18.60 9.28 -6.31
CA PRO A 93 -19.02 8.21 -7.22
C PRO A 93 -17.89 7.27 -7.69
N GLU A 94 -18.27 6.02 -7.94
CA GLU A 94 -17.44 4.79 -8.08
C GLU A 94 -16.29 4.80 -9.12
N ASN A 95 -16.03 5.91 -9.83
CA ASN A 95 -15.07 5.97 -10.93
C ASN A 95 -13.71 6.59 -10.55
N PHE A 96 -13.42 6.73 -9.26
CA PHE A 96 -12.14 7.26 -8.75
C PHE A 96 -11.33 6.17 -8.03
N VAL A 97 -10.01 6.36 -8.01
CA VAL A 97 -9.08 5.58 -7.18
C VAL A 97 -8.88 6.34 -5.88
N TYR A 98 -8.95 5.63 -4.75
CA TYR A 98 -8.77 6.20 -3.43
C TYR A 98 -7.58 5.54 -2.72
N ALA A 99 -6.88 6.33 -1.91
CA ALA A 99 -5.95 5.84 -0.89
C ALA A 99 -6.62 6.05 0.47
N VAL A 100 -6.59 5.03 1.33
CA VAL A 100 -7.26 5.00 2.66
C VAL A 100 -6.34 4.35 3.67
#